data_AF-A0A8I0L786-F1
#
_entry.id   AF-A0A8I0L786-F1
#
_cell.length_a   1.000
_cell.length_b   1.000
_cell.length_c   1.000
_cell.angle_alpha   90.00
_cell.angle_beta   90.00
_cell.angle_gamma   90.00
#
_symmetry.space_group_name_H-M   'P 1'
#
loop_
_entity.id
_entity.type
_entity.pdbx_description
1 polymer ?
#
loop_
_entity_poly.entity_id
_entity_poly.type
_entity_poly.pdbx_seq_one_letter_code
_entity_poly.pdbx_strand_id
1 'polypeptide(L)'
;KKKKLSSSGMTTKDKMLARKKQLESKGNGSGLVFPKEGTLRMRIKSPGDDQELGIELIQFYLNKDLGGVISPATFDELCPFMEKYQELKNSKDPDDQELAKMLVPRRKYVVGGIVYSDEKGTKVDYEGKDKGVLIPRSV
;
A
#
# COMPACT_ATOMS: atom_id res chain seq x y z
N LYS A 1 5.55 -33.94 34.08
CA LYS A 1 6.00 -32.56 33.80
C LYS A 1 5.09 -31.94 32.74
N LYS A 2 4.17 -31.02 33.09
CA LYS A 2 3.29 -30.34 32.13
C LYS A 2 4.09 -29.26 31.37
N LYS A 3 4.13 -29.34 30.03
CA LYS A 3 4.73 -28.35 29.13
C LYS A 3 3.84 -27.10 29.15
N LYS A 4 4.37 -25.94 29.57
CA LYS A 4 3.69 -24.64 29.46
C LYS A 4 3.54 -24.28 27.98
N LEU A 5 2.31 -24.03 27.52
CA LEU A 5 2.06 -23.38 26.24
C LEU A 5 2.63 -21.96 26.31
N SER A 6 3.63 -21.66 25.49
CA SER A 6 4.18 -20.32 25.35
C SER A 6 3.16 -19.42 24.65
N SER A 7 2.60 -18.46 25.38
CA SER A 7 1.70 -17.41 24.86
C SER A 7 2.47 -16.33 24.11
N SER A 8 3.29 -16.70 23.13
CA SER A 8 4.08 -15.77 22.31
C SER A 8 3.29 -15.22 21.12
N GLY A 9 2.08 -14.73 21.39
CA GLY A 9 1.30 -13.95 20.43
C GLY A 9 1.51 -12.47 20.70
N MET A 10 2.21 -11.75 19.80
CA MET A 10 2.28 -10.29 19.86
C MET A 10 0.87 -9.72 20.01
N THR A 11 0.67 -8.83 20.98
CA THR A 11 -0.62 -8.18 21.18
C THR A 11 -0.93 -7.31 19.96
N THR A 12 -2.22 -7.02 19.71
CA THR A 12 -2.62 -6.14 18.61
C THR A 12 -1.92 -4.79 18.68
N LYS A 13 -1.65 -4.29 19.90
CA LYS A 13 -0.88 -3.06 20.15
C LYS A 13 0.58 -3.20 19.70
N ASP A 14 1.22 -4.34 19.97
CA ASP A 14 2.61 -4.59 19.54
C ASP A 14 2.71 -4.71 18.02
N LYS A 15 1.71 -5.33 17.38
CA LYS A 15 1.62 -5.40 15.90
C LYS A 15 1.40 -4.02 15.28
N MET A 16 0.57 -3.18 15.90
CA MET A 16 0.36 -1.78 15.49
C MET A 16 1.62 -0.93 15.67
N LEU A 17 2.35 -1.08 16.79
CA LEU A 17 3.62 -0.40 17.02
C LEU A 17 4.72 -0.85 16.04
N ALA A 18 4.78 -2.14 15.71
CA ALA A 18 5.69 -2.66 14.70
C ALA A 18 5.33 -2.13 13.30
N ARG A 19 4.03 -2.06 12.95
CA ARG A 19 3.54 -1.41 11.73
C ARG A 19 3.87 0.09 11.71
N LYS A 20 3.72 0.79 12.84
CA LYS A 20 4.06 2.22 12.99
C LYS A 20 5.53 2.48 12.66
N LYS A 21 6.45 1.73 13.29
CA LYS A 21 7.90 1.82 13.02
C LYS A 21 8.25 1.47 11.58
N GLN A 22 7.56 0.47 11.01
CA GLN A 22 7.77 0.07 9.61
C GLN A 22 7.21 1.08 8.59
N LEU A 23 6.15 1.81 8.93
CA LEU A 23 5.59 2.88 8.10
C LEU A 23 6.39 4.18 8.22
N GLU A 24 6.99 4.43 9.37
CA GLU A 24 7.90 5.56 9.58
C GLU A 24 9.19 5.41 8.78
N SER A 25 9.77 4.21 8.70
CA SER A 25 11.02 3.98 7.95
C SER A 25 10.85 3.97 6.42
N LYS A 26 9.62 3.79 5.90
CA LYS A 26 9.32 3.77 4.46
C LYS A 26 9.04 5.15 3.85
N GLY A 27 9.06 6.22 4.66
CA GLY A 27 8.59 7.55 4.27
C GLY A 27 9.55 8.43 3.45
N ASN A 28 10.80 8.01 3.17
CA ASN A 28 11.84 8.94 2.72
C ASN A 28 12.32 8.80 1.27
N GLY A 29 11.61 8.10 0.37
CA GLY A 29 12.11 7.92 -1.00
C GLY A 29 11.09 7.72 -2.12
N SER A 30 9.80 7.65 -1.83
CA SER A 30 8.77 7.50 -2.86
C SER A 30 8.00 8.80 -2.98
N GLY A 31 7.80 9.32 -4.19
CA GLY A 31 6.99 10.53 -4.44
C GLY A 31 5.52 10.43 -4.02
N LEU A 32 5.11 9.33 -3.39
CA LEU A 32 3.78 9.03 -2.91
C LEU A 32 3.68 9.09 -1.38
N VAL A 33 2.61 9.68 -0.88
CA VAL A 33 2.28 9.77 0.55
C VAL A 33 1.40 8.58 0.93
N PHE A 34 1.81 7.84 1.94
CA PHE A 34 1.04 6.74 2.50
C PHE A 34 0.31 7.21 3.76
N PRO A 35 -1.03 7.19 3.80
CA PRO A 35 -1.78 7.50 5.01
C PRO A 35 -1.34 6.58 6.14
N LYS A 36 -0.80 7.17 7.21
CA LYS A 36 -0.45 6.46 8.45
C LYS A 36 -1.68 6.39 9.34
N GLU A 37 -1.63 5.49 10.32
CA GLU A 37 -2.67 5.37 11.35
C GLU A 37 -2.76 6.69 12.13
N GLY A 38 -3.89 7.41 12.00
CA GLY A 38 -4.10 8.77 12.52
C GLY A 38 -4.91 9.65 11.56
N THR A 39 -4.96 10.95 11.84
CA THR A 39 -5.64 11.93 10.98
C THR A 39 -4.69 12.44 9.89
N LEU A 40 -4.96 12.12 8.63
CA LEU A 40 -4.32 12.78 7.49
C LEU A 40 -5.25 13.88 6.97
N ARG A 41 -4.79 15.12 6.99
CA ARG A 41 -5.50 16.24 6.35
C ARG A 41 -4.89 16.51 4.98
N MET A 42 -5.71 16.38 3.94
CA MET A 42 -5.32 16.72 2.57
C MET A 42 -6.38 17.60 1.92
N ARG A 43 -5.94 18.45 1.01
CA ARG A 43 -6.81 19.13 0.04
C ARG A 43 -6.61 18.46 -1.30
N ILE A 44 -7.62 17.69 -1.71
CA ILE A 44 -7.65 17.05 -3.03
C ILE A 44 -7.69 18.16 -4.08
N LYS A 45 -6.81 18.10 -5.07
CA LYS A 45 -6.90 18.95 -6.24
C LYS A 45 -7.81 18.28 -7.25
N SER A 46 -8.79 19.04 -7.76
CA SER A 46 -9.58 18.56 -8.88
C SER A 46 -8.69 18.53 -10.13
N PRO A 47 -8.63 17.42 -10.87
CA PRO A 47 -7.90 17.33 -12.13
C PRO A 47 -8.61 18.05 -13.29
N GLY A 48 -9.85 18.53 -13.08
CA GLY A 48 -10.73 19.11 -14.10
C GLY A 48 -12.01 18.30 -14.26
N ASP A 49 -12.99 18.82 -15.02
CA ASP A 49 -14.31 18.17 -15.14
C ASP A 49 -14.27 16.86 -15.95
N ASP A 50 -13.26 16.71 -16.82
CA ASP A 50 -13.14 15.58 -17.75
C ASP A 50 -12.12 14.51 -17.31
N GLN A 51 -11.56 14.61 -16.10
CA GLN A 51 -10.53 13.69 -15.60
C GLN A 51 -10.92 13.04 -14.28
N GLU A 52 -10.55 11.76 -14.12
CA GLU A 52 -10.80 11.03 -12.88
C GLU A 52 -9.95 11.59 -11.71
N LEU A 53 -10.59 11.80 -10.55
CA LEU A 53 -9.98 12.35 -9.33
C LEU A 53 -8.76 11.56 -8.82
N GLY A 54 -8.61 10.31 -9.23
CA GLY A 54 -7.47 9.49 -8.88
C GLY A 54 -7.35 8.29 -9.80
N ILE A 55 -6.13 7.73 -9.86
CA ILE A 55 -5.80 6.59 -10.73
C ILE A 55 -5.87 5.31 -9.89
N GLU A 56 -6.54 4.27 -10.40
CA GLU A 56 -6.51 2.92 -9.82
C GLU A 56 -5.18 2.24 -10.18
N LEU A 57 -4.29 2.08 -9.21
CA LEU A 57 -3.05 1.31 -9.35
C LEU A 57 -3.25 -0.15 -8.93
N ILE A 58 -2.73 -1.07 -9.74
CA ILE A 58 -2.55 -2.47 -9.37
C ILE A 58 -1.13 -2.63 -8.82
N GLN A 59 -0.98 -3.01 -7.55
CA GLN A 59 0.32 -3.22 -6.92
C GLN A 59 0.49 -4.67 -6.45
N PHE A 60 1.63 -5.27 -6.80
CA PHE A 60 2.08 -6.55 -6.25
C PHE A 60 3.02 -6.33 -5.07
N TYR A 61 2.87 -7.09 -4.00
CA TYR A 61 3.79 -7.05 -2.87
C TYR A 61 4.67 -8.30 -2.91
N LEU A 62 5.93 -8.16 -3.29
CA LEU A 62 6.82 -9.30 -3.49
C LEU A 62 7.40 -9.79 -2.15
N ASN A 63 8.05 -8.89 -1.41
CA ASN A 63 8.65 -9.20 -0.11
C ASN A 63 8.99 -7.90 0.65
N LYS A 64 9.57 -8.02 1.86
CA LYS A 64 9.95 -6.85 2.67
C LYS A 64 11.10 -6.05 2.07
N ASP A 65 11.97 -6.69 1.28
CA ASP A 65 13.21 -6.10 0.76
C ASP A 65 13.01 -5.34 -0.56
N LEU A 66 12.26 -5.92 -1.51
CA LEU A 66 11.90 -5.28 -2.79
C LEU A 66 10.66 -4.39 -2.68
N GLY A 67 9.82 -4.63 -1.67
CA GLY A 67 8.61 -3.85 -1.44
C GLY A 67 7.49 -4.15 -2.44
N GLY A 68 6.76 -3.09 -2.83
CA GLY A 68 5.59 -3.20 -3.70
C GLY A 68 5.86 -2.67 -5.10
N VAL A 69 5.67 -3.51 -6.12
CA VAL A 69 5.85 -3.18 -7.54
C VAL A 69 4.50 -2.78 -8.14
N ILE A 70 4.46 -1.63 -8.83
CA ILE A 70 3.28 -1.21 -9.59
C ILE A 70 3.24 -2.04 -10.87
N SER A 71 2.11 -2.67 -11.13
CA SER A 71 1.88 -3.47 -12.32
C SER A 71 1.63 -2.57 -13.53
N PRO A 72 2.27 -2.85 -14.68
CA PRO A 72 1.93 -2.22 -15.96
C PRO A 72 0.47 -2.42 -16.38
N ALA A 73 -0.22 -3.44 -15.85
CA ALA A 73 -1.66 -3.65 -16.08
C ALA A 73 -2.53 -2.49 -15.57
N THR A 74 -1.98 -1.61 -14.74
CA THR A 74 -2.58 -0.32 -14.37
C THR A 74 -2.82 0.59 -15.59
N PHE A 75 -1.98 0.49 -16.61
CA PHE A 75 -2.00 1.30 -17.82
C PHE A 75 -2.39 0.48 -19.05
N ASP A 76 -3.14 -0.62 -18.84
CA ASP A 76 -3.55 -1.57 -19.88
C ASP A 76 -2.40 -2.25 -20.63
N GLU A 77 -1.20 -2.27 -20.04
CA GLU A 77 -0.04 -2.97 -20.60
C GLU A 77 0.08 -4.42 -20.09
N LEU A 78 0.76 -5.26 -20.88
CA LEU A 78 1.03 -6.65 -20.52
C LEU A 78 1.86 -6.73 -19.23
N CYS A 79 1.34 -7.46 -18.24
CA CYS A 79 2.01 -7.64 -16.96
C CYS A 79 2.43 -9.09 -16.72
N PRO A 80 3.74 -9.39 -16.76
CA PRO A 80 4.26 -10.73 -16.48
C PRO A 80 3.87 -11.27 -15.10
N PHE A 81 3.72 -10.40 -14.09
CA PHE A 81 3.31 -10.81 -12.75
C PHE A 81 1.84 -11.25 -12.70
N MET A 82 0.95 -10.64 -13.48
CA MET A 82 -0.45 -11.06 -13.54
C MET A 82 -0.58 -12.42 -14.22
N GLU A 83 0.15 -12.64 -15.31
CA GLU A 83 0.19 -13.92 -16.02
C GLU A 83 0.72 -15.03 -15.12
N LYS A 84 1.87 -14.82 -14.47
CA LYS A 84 2.44 -15.78 -13.52
C LYS A 84 1.54 -16.03 -12.31
N TYR A 85 0.85 -15.01 -11.79
CA TYR A 85 -0.14 -15.21 -10.73
C TYR A 85 -1.29 -16.13 -11.19
N GLN A 86 -1.80 -15.97 -12.41
CA GLN A 86 -2.87 -16.82 -12.95
C GLN A 86 -2.38 -18.25 -13.18
N GLU A 87 -1.17 -18.44 -13.70
CA GLU A 87 -0.55 -19.76 -13.84
C GLU A 87 -0.44 -20.48 -12.50
N LEU A 88 0.13 -19.82 -11.48
CA LEU A 88 0.31 -20.38 -10.14
C LEU A 88 -1.03 -20.69 -9.46
N LYS A 89 -2.05 -19.84 -9.66
CA LYS A 89 -3.38 -20.05 -9.10
C LYS A 89 -4.10 -21.26 -9.73
N ASN A 90 -3.86 -21.52 -11.01
CA ASN A 90 -4.48 -22.62 -11.74
C ASN A 90 -3.66 -23.93 -11.62
N SER A 91 -2.47 -23.89 -11.03
CA SER A 91 -1.66 -25.07 -10.74
C SER A 91 -2.33 -25.97 -9.69
N LYS A 92 -2.10 -27.28 -9.84
CA LYS A 92 -2.54 -28.30 -8.89
C LYS A 92 -1.52 -28.52 -7.77
N ASP A 93 -0.32 -27.96 -7.91
CA ASP A 93 0.75 -28.13 -6.92
C ASP A 93 0.50 -27.23 -5.70
N PRO A 94 0.60 -27.77 -4.48
CA PRO A 94 0.33 -27.02 -3.25
C PRO A 94 1.33 -25.87 -3.05
N ASP A 95 2.58 -26.05 -3.46
CA ASP A 95 3.62 -25.02 -3.34
C ASP A 95 3.36 -23.82 -4.26
N ASP A 96 2.85 -24.07 -5.48
CA ASP A 96 2.43 -23.01 -6.41
C ASP A 96 1.26 -22.22 -5.86
N GLN A 97 0.32 -22.88 -5.17
CA GLN A 97 -0.80 -22.20 -4.52
C GLN A 97 -0.35 -21.36 -3.32
N GLU A 98 0.70 -21.75 -2.60
CA GLU A 98 1.29 -20.93 -1.54
C GLU A 98 1.98 -19.69 -2.12
N LEU A 99 2.72 -19.84 -3.22
CA LEU A 99 3.33 -18.71 -3.94
C LEU A 99 2.27 -17.76 -4.48
N ALA A 100 1.17 -18.28 -5.04
CA ALA A 100 0.05 -17.47 -5.53
C ALA A 100 -0.57 -16.60 -4.42
N LYS A 101 -0.65 -17.11 -3.17
CA LYS A 101 -1.15 -16.32 -2.03
C LYS A 101 -0.24 -15.14 -1.67
N MET A 102 1.06 -15.25 -1.93
CA MET A 102 2.00 -14.15 -1.72
C MET A 102 1.93 -13.10 -2.84
N LEU A 103 1.68 -13.55 -4.07
CA LEU A 103 1.62 -12.73 -5.29
C LEU A 103 0.25 -12.13 -5.60
N VAL A 104 -0.66 -12.05 -4.65
CA VAL A 104 -2.02 -11.51 -4.89
C VAL A 104 -1.93 -10.02 -5.27
N PRO A 105 -2.47 -9.61 -6.44
CA PRO A 105 -2.51 -8.21 -6.83
C PRO A 105 -3.42 -7.42 -5.89
N ARG A 106 -2.95 -6.26 -5.43
CA ARG A 106 -3.70 -5.35 -4.56
C ARG A 106 -4.01 -4.06 -5.31
N ARG A 107 -5.30 -3.76 -5.46
CA ARG A 107 -5.79 -2.51 -6.02
C ARG A 107 -5.69 -1.38 -4.99
N LYS A 108 -5.19 -0.23 -5.42
CA LYS A 108 -4.99 0.98 -4.61
C LYS A 108 -5.37 2.18 -5.46
N TYR A 109 -5.82 3.26 -4.84
CA TYR A 109 -6.13 4.50 -5.53
C TYR A 109 -5.08 5.54 -5.20
N VAL A 110 -4.63 6.31 -6.18
CA VAL A 110 -3.74 7.45 -5.94
C VAL A 110 -4.49 8.73 -6.27
N VAL A 111 -4.60 9.61 -5.27
CA VAL A 111 -5.28 10.91 -5.40
C VAL A 111 -4.25 12.02 -5.23
N GLY A 112 -4.25 12.97 -6.15
CA GLY A 112 -3.35 14.14 -6.09
C GLY A 112 -3.88 15.22 -5.16
N GLY A 113 -3.02 15.76 -4.30
CA GLY A 113 -3.41 16.88 -3.46
C GLY A 113 -2.29 17.50 -2.65
N ILE A 114 -2.65 18.55 -1.93
CA ILE A 114 -1.78 19.21 -0.96
C ILE A 114 -1.99 18.54 0.40
N VAL A 115 -0.91 18.08 1.01
CA VAL A 115 -0.93 17.46 2.33
C VAL A 115 -0.59 18.50 3.40
N TYR A 116 -1.32 18.46 4.50
CA TYR A 116 -1.08 19.34 5.65
C TYR A 116 -0.41 18.56 6.78
N SER A 117 0.53 19.23 7.44
CA SER A 117 1.25 18.68 8.59
C SER A 117 0.44 18.75 9.89
N ASP A 118 -0.63 19.56 9.91
CA ASP A 118 -1.47 19.80 11.06
C ASP A 118 -2.92 19.39 10.84
N GLU A 119 -3.59 18.99 11.92
CA GLU A 119 -5.02 18.66 11.88
C GLU A 119 -5.92 19.85 11.60
N LYS A 120 -5.42 21.10 11.71
CA LYS A 120 -6.21 22.30 11.43
C LYS A 120 -6.08 22.75 9.97
N GLY A 121 -5.07 22.31 9.23
CA GLY A 121 -4.83 22.68 7.83
C GLY A 121 -4.17 24.05 7.64
N THR A 122 -3.42 24.52 8.63
CA THR A 122 -2.70 25.81 8.61
C THR A 122 -1.25 25.69 8.15
N LYS A 123 -0.63 24.51 8.28
CA LYS A 123 0.77 24.27 7.92
C LYS A 123 0.85 23.23 6.83
N VAL A 124 1.23 23.68 5.65
CA VAL A 124 1.41 22.81 4.49
C VAL A 124 2.67 21.97 4.67
N ASP A 125 2.56 20.67 4.40
CA ASP A 125 3.68 19.72 4.44
C ASP A 125 4.36 19.65 3.05
N TYR A 126 5.54 19.01 2.99
CA TYR A 126 6.29 18.79 1.74
C TYR A 126 6.54 20.07 0.91
N GLU A 127 6.76 21.20 1.59
CA GLU A 127 6.99 22.52 0.97
C GLU A 127 5.82 23.00 0.09
N GLY A 128 4.60 22.49 0.32
CA GLY A 128 3.43 22.84 -0.49
C GLY A 128 3.40 22.26 -1.89
N LYS A 129 4.27 21.29 -2.17
CA LYS A 129 4.24 20.51 -3.41
C LYS A 129 3.06 19.55 -3.41
N ASP A 130 2.46 19.38 -4.58
CA ASP A 130 1.44 18.36 -4.78
C ASP A 130 2.04 16.96 -4.59
N LYS A 131 1.30 16.11 -3.88
CA LYS A 131 1.68 14.73 -3.62
C LYS A 131 0.55 13.78 -3.99
N GLY A 132 0.91 12.64 -4.55
CA GLY A 132 -0.02 11.53 -4.74
C GLY A 132 -0.20 10.81 -3.40
N VAL A 133 -1.40 10.82 -2.85
CA VAL A 133 -1.76 10.05 -1.66
C VAL A 133 -2.30 8.70 -2.08
N LEU A 134 -1.67 7.64 -1.60
CA LEU A 134 -2.03 6.27 -1.94
C LEU A 134 -3.01 5.68 -0.91
N ILE A 135 -4.25 5.46 -1.35
CA ILE A 135 -5.36 4.96 -0.54
C ILE A 135 -5.57 3.47 -0.86
N PRO A 136 -5.47 2.56 0.13
CA PRO A 136 -5.77 1.15 -0.08
C PRO A 136 -7.26 0.93 -0.35
N ARG A 137 -7.60 -0.02 -1.24
CA ARG A 137 -9.00 -0.38 -1.54
C ARG A 137 -9.73 -1.03 -0.36
N SER A 138 -9.01 -1.72 0.53
CA SER A 138 -9.58 -2.36 1.72
C SER A 138 -9.06 -1.68 2.99
N VAL A 139 -9.99 -1.22 3.81
CA VAL A 139 -9.79 -0.79 5.21
C VAL A 139 -9.92 -1.99 6.14
#